data_AF-X1CJ26-F1
#
_entry.id   AF-X1CJ26-F1
#
_cell.length_a   1.000
_cell.length_b   1.000
_cell.length_c   1.000
_cell.angle_alpha   90.00
_cell.angle_beta   90.00
_cell.angle_gamma   90.00
#
_symmetry.space_group_name_H-M   'P 1'
#
loop_
_entity.id
_entity.type
_entity.pdbx_description
1 polymer ?
#
loop_
_entity_poly.entity_id
_entity_poly.type
_entity_poly.pdbx_seq_one_letter_code
_entity_poly.pdbx_strand_id
1 'polypeptide(L)'
;LVDRNLNPLQNAHIWMDRRATAECKWLGENIGEDAIFELTGNPIDPYYATTKLMWEKNNRPDLYKKAYKLQTAADYPVAKLTGKALTDYSNASLFGIVFDIVNRRWNEKMIEKIGLEVDKFPEPHPCDQVIGEVTRKAAEETGLAPGTPVVAGTVDYNAASLAMGVIEAGDNSLVMGMGGVWGVVHEKPRFTKNLVTIIPTAYSRQRYATAATLTCCAALMKYFRDTFGQAEQAAEKQLEVSAYSNS
;
A
#
# COMPACT_ATOMS: atom_id res chain seq x y z
N LEU A 1 -0.74 -14.14 -0.13
CA LEU A 1 -1.52 -15.12 0.66
C LEU A 1 -0.56 -16.09 1.30
N VAL A 2 -0.77 -16.40 2.58
CA VAL A 2 0.04 -17.39 3.32
C VAL A 2 -0.82 -18.49 3.92
N ASP A 3 -0.24 -19.66 4.17
CA ASP A 3 -0.85 -20.73 4.96
C ASP A 3 -0.69 -20.49 6.48
N ARG A 4 -1.17 -21.43 7.31
CA ARG A 4 -1.06 -21.34 8.78
C ARG A 4 0.38 -21.40 9.30
N ASN A 5 1.32 -21.89 8.50
CA ASN A 5 2.74 -21.95 8.81
C ASN A 5 3.51 -20.73 8.26
N LEU A 6 2.80 -19.72 7.74
CA LEU A 6 3.34 -18.53 7.10
C LEU A 6 4.19 -18.82 5.85
N ASN A 7 3.90 -19.93 5.16
CA ASN A 7 4.48 -20.19 3.85
C ASN A 7 3.66 -19.46 2.78
N PRO A 8 4.32 -18.86 1.77
CA PRO A 8 3.60 -18.19 0.69
C PRO A 8 2.91 -19.25 -0.18
N LEU A 9 1.63 -19.03 -0.46
CA LEU A 9 0.85 -19.91 -1.35
C LEU A 9 1.01 -19.56 -2.83
N GLN A 10 1.56 -18.39 -3.12
CA GLN A 10 1.74 -17.84 -4.46
C GLN A 10 2.69 -16.63 -4.44
N ASN A 11 3.10 -16.19 -5.62
CA ASN A 11 3.76 -14.91 -5.81
C ASN A 11 2.83 -13.73 -5.44
N ALA A 12 3.43 -12.63 -4.99
CA ALA A 12 2.69 -11.43 -4.64
C ALA A 12 2.11 -10.75 -5.89
N HIS A 13 0.86 -10.29 -5.79
CA HIS A 13 0.26 -9.45 -6.82
C HIS A 13 0.68 -8.01 -6.62
N ILE A 14 1.46 -7.49 -7.55
CA ILE A 14 1.90 -6.10 -7.52
C ILE A 14 0.72 -5.15 -7.77
N TRP A 15 0.88 -3.89 -7.36
CA TRP A 15 -0.17 -2.87 -7.50
C TRP A 15 -0.57 -2.59 -8.96
N MET A 16 0.36 -2.77 -9.91
CA MET A 16 0.09 -2.65 -11.36
C MET A 16 -0.76 -3.80 -11.92
N ASP A 17 -0.94 -4.89 -11.17
CA ASP A 17 -1.77 -6.00 -11.60
C ASP A 17 -3.24 -5.58 -11.62
N ARG A 18 -3.87 -5.70 -12.79
CA ARG A 18 -5.25 -5.25 -13.04
C ARG A 18 -6.27 -6.39 -13.09
N ARG A 19 -5.91 -7.63 -12.73
CA ARG A 19 -6.74 -8.82 -13.00
C ARG A 19 -8.16 -8.78 -12.44
N ALA A 20 -8.37 -8.04 -11.35
CA ALA A 20 -9.63 -8.00 -10.61
C ALA A 20 -10.66 -6.99 -11.18
N THR A 21 -10.63 -6.71 -12.49
CA THR A 21 -11.57 -5.74 -13.10
C THR A 21 -13.03 -6.21 -13.01
N ALA A 22 -13.28 -7.51 -13.14
CA ALA A 22 -14.63 -8.07 -13.02
C ALA A 22 -15.18 -7.92 -11.61
N GLU A 23 -14.36 -8.16 -10.59
CA GLU A 23 -14.70 -7.96 -9.18
C GLU A 23 -14.99 -6.49 -8.87
N CYS A 24 -14.21 -5.56 -9.42
CA CYS A 24 -14.47 -4.13 -9.27
C CYS A 24 -15.78 -3.69 -9.90
N LYS A 25 -16.10 -4.19 -11.10
CA LYS A 25 -17.40 -3.94 -11.73
C LYS A 25 -18.54 -4.45 -10.85
N TRP A 26 -18.41 -5.67 -10.34
CA TRP A 26 -19.41 -6.26 -9.45
C TRP A 26 -19.60 -5.43 -8.16
N LEU A 27 -18.51 -4.95 -7.54
CA LEU A 27 -18.58 -4.07 -6.38
C LEU A 27 -19.31 -2.76 -6.68
N GLY A 28 -19.04 -2.14 -7.84
CA GLY A 28 -19.75 -0.94 -8.27
C GLY A 28 -21.26 -1.17 -8.44
N GLU A 29 -21.65 -2.30 -9.04
CA GLU A 29 -23.06 -2.64 -9.30
C GLU A 29 -23.84 -3.09 -8.05
N ASN A 30 -23.18 -3.77 -7.09
CA ASN A 30 -23.86 -4.44 -5.98
C ASN A 30 -23.65 -3.78 -4.61
N ILE A 31 -22.58 -3.00 -4.45
CA ILE A 31 -22.27 -2.28 -3.22
C ILE A 31 -22.42 -0.77 -3.42
N GLY A 32 -21.94 -0.27 -4.56
CA GLY A 32 -21.93 1.16 -4.90
C GLY A 32 -20.63 1.84 -4.50
N GLU A 33 -20.11 2.68 -5.40
CA GLU A 33 -18.87 3.43 -5.19
C GLU A 33 -18.94 4.37 -3.99
N ASP A 34 -20.05 5.07 -3.80
CA ASP A 34 -20.21 6.03 -2.69
C ASP A 34 -20.15 5.34 -1.33
N ALA A 35 -20.81 4.19 -1.16
CA ALA A 35 -20.78 3.44 0.10
C ALA A 35 -19.36 2.93 0.44
N ILE A 36 -18.60 2.50 -0.56
CA ILE A 36 -17.20 2.09 -0.37
C ILE A 36 -16.31 3.30 -0.07
N PHE A 37 -16.51 4.42 -0.77
CA PHE A 37 -15.75 5.64 -0.54
C PHE A 37 -16.02 6.23 0.86
N GLU A 38 -17.27 6.25 1.31
CA GLU A 38 -17.63 6.68 2.67
C GLU A 38 -16.95 5.84 3.75
N LEU A 39 -16.85 4.53 3.54
CA LEU A 39 -16.21 3.62 4.48
C LEU A 39 -14.68 3.74 4.51
N THR A 40 -14.07 3.85 3.32
CA THR A 40 -12.63 3.62 3.15
C THR A 40 -11.83 4.86 2.76
N GLY A 41 -12.50 5.93 2.35
CA GLY A 41 -11.86 7.12 1.77
C GLY A 41 -11.22 6.87 0.40
N ASN A 42 -11.49 5.73 -0.23
CA ASN A 42 -10.80 5.25 -1.43
C ASN A 42 -11.78 4.76 -2.52
N PRO A 43 -11.43 4.89 -3.80
CA PRO A 43 -12.26 4.40 -4.91
C PRO A 43 -12.24 2.87 -5.01
N ILE A 44 -13.15 2.32 -5.82
CA ILE A 44 -13.06 0.92 -6.23
C ILE A 44 -11.99 0.80 -7.31
N ASP A 45 -10.95 0.00 -7.05
CA ASP A 45 -9.90 -0.22 -8.04
C ASP A 45 -9.19 -1.59 -7.83
N PRO A 46 -8.80 -2.31 -8.92
CA PRO A 46 -8.01 -3.53 -8.85
C PRO A 46 -6.63 -3.38 -8.16
N TYR A 47 -6.19 -2.15 -7.89
CA TYR A 47 -5.01 -1.82 -7.10
C TYR A 47 -5.08 -2.47 -5.71
N TYR A 48 -6.24 -2.39 -5.05
CA TYR A 48 -6.45 -2.78 -3.66
C TYR A 48 -6.39 -4.29 -3.42
N ALA A 49 -5.91 -4.70 -2.24
CA ALA A 49 -5.69 -6.11 -1.95
C ALA A 49 -7.00 -6.93 -1.86
N THR A 50 -8.11 -6.32 -1.42
CA THR A 50 -9.40 -6.99 -1.28
C THR A 50 -9.98 -7.42 -2.63
N THR A 51 -9.86 -6.61 -3.68
CA THR A 51 -10.37 -6.94 -5.02
C THR A 51 -9.60 -8.12 -5.61
N LYS A 52 -8.28 -8.15 -5.41
CA LYS A 52 -7.43 -9.30 -5.73
C LYS A 52 -7.81 -10.54 -4.94
N LEU A 53 -8.16 -10.41 -3.66
CA LEU A 53 -8.63 -11.54 -2.84
C LEU A 53 -9.97 -12.10 -3.34
N MET A 54 -10.91 -11.23 -3.75
CA MET A 54 -12.14 -11.67 -4.43
C MET A 54 -11.83 -12.43 -5.71
N TRP A 55 -10.87 -11.94 -6.51
CA TRP A 55 -10.42 -12.63 -7.72
C TRP A 55 -9.85 -14.01 -7.40
N GLU A 56 -9.04 -14.16 -6.33
CA GLU A 56 -8.54 -15.47 -5.89
C GLU A 56 -9.65 -16.43 -5.54
N LYS A 57 -10.66 -15.96 -4.80
CA LYS A 57 -11.80 -16.78 -4.42
C LYS A 57 -12.53 -17.31 -5.66
N ASN A 58 -12.74 -16.45 -6.66
CA ASN A 58 -13.50 -16.79 -7.86
C ASN A 58 -12.72 -17.67 -8.85
N ASN A 59 -11.42 -17.39 -9.03
CA ASN A 59 -10.62 -18.00 -10.09
C ASN A 59 -9.73 -19.15 -9.57
N ARG A 60 -9.37 -19.14 -8.28
CA ARG A 60 -8.52 -20.15 -7.64
C ARG A 60 -9.07 -20.57 -6.26
N PRO A 61 -10.31 -21.10 -6.20
CA PRO A 61 -10.99 -21.39 -4.94
C PRO A 61 -10.23 -22.35 -4.02
N ASP A 62 -9.50 -23.33 -4.57
CA ASP A 62 -8.73 -24.27 -3.76
C ASP A 62 -7.50 -23.63 -3.10
N LEU A 63 -6.86 -22.66 -3.77
CA LEU A 63 -5.79 -21.86 -3.19
C LEU A 63 -6.37 -20.92 -2.12
N TYR A 64 -7.50 -20.28 -2.41
CA TYR A 64 -8.20 -19.42 -1.48
C TYR A 64 -8.58 -20.16 -0.18
N LYS A 65 -9.10 -21.39 -0.28
CA LYS A 65 -9.42 -22.24 0.88
C LYS A 65 -8.20 -22.54 1.75
N LYS A 66 -7.03 -22.78 1.14
CA LYS A 66 -5.77 -23.03 1.86
C LYS A 66 -5.22 -21.78 2.56
N ALA A 67 -5.59 -20.59 2.09
CA ALA A 67 -5.08 -19.35 2.63
C ALA A 67 -5.57 -19.11 4.07
N TYR A 68 -4.62 -18.91 4.98
CA TYR A 68 -4.85 -18.51 6.34
C TYR A 68 -5.03 -17.00 6.45
N LYS A 69 -4.06 -16.22 5.94
CA LYS A 69 -4.08 -14.74 6.00
C LYS A 69 -3.62 -14.11 4.70
N LEU A 70 -4.16 -12.93 4.42
CA LEU A 70 -3.62 -11.98 3.46
C LEU A 70 -2.45 -11.24 4.10
N GLN A 71 -1.42 -11.00 3.31
CA GLN A 71 -0.18 -10.33 3.71
C GLN A 71 0.29 -9.51 2.52
N THR A 72 0.68 -8.26 2.78
CA THR A 72 1.37 -7.42 1.80
C THR A 72 2.85 -7.78 1.72
N ALA A 73 3.57 -7.14 0.79
CA ALA A 73 5.02 -7.27 0.71
C ALA A 73 5.74 -6.71 1.95
N ALA A 74 5.10 -5.77 2.68
CA ALA A 74 5.64 -5.21 3.92
C ALA A 74 5.28 -6.08 5.14
N ASP A 75 4.05 -6.61 5.20
CA ASP A 75 3.61 -7.45 6.33
C ASP A 75 4.33 -8.81 6.36
N TYR A 76 4.62 -9.39 5.19
CA TYR A 76 5.15 -10.75 5.13
C TYR A 76 6.52 -10.92 5.83
N PRO A 77 7.52 -10.05 5.62
CA PRO A 77 8.75 -10.07 6.40
C PRO A 77 8.50 -9.94 7.91
N VAL A 78 7.60 -9.06 8.32
CA VAL A 78 7.22 -8.86 9.74
C VAL A 78 6.64 -10.13 10.34
N ALA A 79 5.79 -10.84 9.59
CA ALA A 79 5.26 -12.13 10.00
C ALA A 79 6.34 -13.21 10.11
N LYS A 80 7.34 -13.19 9.22
CA LYS A 80 8.50 -14.10 9.31
C LYS A 80 9.39 -13.80 10.52
N LEU A 81 9.57 -12.54 10.87
CA LEU A 81 10.34 -12.13 12.05
C LEU A 81 9.65 -12.54 13.35
N THR A 82 8.34 -12.28 13.45
CA THR A 82 7.57 -12.36 14.71
C THR A 82 6.77 -13.65 14.87
N GLY A 83 6.55 -14.40 13.79
CA GLY A 83 5.66 -15.56 13.76
C GLY A 83 4.16 -15.20 13.73
N LYS A 84 3.79 -13.93 13.52
CA LYS A 84 2.40 -13.45 13.56
C LYS A 84 2.01 -12.76 12.25
N ALA A 85 0.93 -13.21 11.61
CA ALA A 85 0.37 -12.56 10.43
C ALA A 85 -0.54 -11.38 10.82
N LEU A 86 0.08 -10.20 10.95
CA LEU A 86 -0.55 -8.94 11.33
C LEU A 86 -0.39 -7.92 10.17
N THR A 87 -1.00 -6.74 10.30
CA THR A 87 -0.74 -5.61 9.39
C THR A 87 -0.77 -4.29 10.16
N ASP A 88 -0.17 -3.24 9.61
CA ASP A 88 -0.30 -1.90 10.15
C ASP A 88 -1.46 -1.11 9.50
N TYR A 89 -1.88 -0.02 10.15
CA TYR A 89 -2.97 0.83 9.66
C TYR A 89 -2.73 1.44 8.28
N SER A 90 -1.48 1.73 7.93
CA SER A 90 -1.16 2.26 6.61
C SER A 90 -1.34 1.21 5.52
N ASN A 91 -0.84 -0.02 5.73
CA ASN A 91 -1.07 -1.13 4.80
C ASN A 91 -2.55 -1.54 4.77
N ALA A 92 -3.23 -1.58 5.92
CA ALA A 92 -4.66 -1.88 5.99
C ALA A 92 -5.52 -0.91 5.15
N SER A 93 -5.12 0.35 5.04
CA SER A 93 -5.76 1.32 4.15
C SER A 93 -5.72 0.87 2.68
N LEU A 94 -4.65 0.18 2.26
CA LEU A 94 -4.44 -0.32 0.89
C LEU A 94 -5.03 -1.72 0.65
N PHE A 95 -5.63 -2.35 1.67
CA PHE A 95 -6.51 -3.47 1.42
C PHE A 95 -7.77 -2.98 0.70
N GLY A 96 -8.21 -1.75 0.99
CA GLY A 96 -9.36 -1.11 0.36
C GLY A 96 -10.67 -1.88 0.56
N ILE A 97 -11.77 -1.31 0.12
CA ILE A 97 -13.14 -1.88 0.12
C ILE A 97 -13.74 -2.18 1.50
N VAL A 98 -12.97 -2.72 2.44
CA VAL A 98 -13.46 -3.27 3.72
C VAL A 98 -12.81 -2.65 4.96
N PHE A 99 -11.76 -1.86 4.83
CA PHE A 99 -11.13 -1.21 5.98
C PHE A 99 -11.86 0.10 6.31
N ASP A 100 -12.48 0.15 7.49
CA ASP A 100 -13.07 1.37 8.03
C ASP A 100 -11.94 2.31 8.43
N ILE A 101 -11.65 3.26 7.54
CA ILE A 101 -10.47 4.10 7.71
C ILE A 101 -10.63 5.01 8.93
N VAL A 102 -11.84 5.45 9.28
CA VAL A 102 -12.08 6.35 10.41
C VAL A 102 -11.92 5.61 11.73
N ASN A 103 -12.51 4.41 11.85
CA ASN A 103 -12.48 3.63 13.08
C ASN A 103 -11.28 2.66 13.18
N ARG A 104 -10.40 2.63 12.17
CA ARG A 104 -9.15 1.85 12.16
C ARG A 104 -9.36 0.34 12.32
N ARG A 105 -10.41 -0.21 11.71
CA ARG A 105 -10.79 -1.62 11.85
C ARG A 105 -11.37 -2.20 10.57
N TRP A 106 -11.40 -3.52 10.49
CA TRP A 106 -12.11 -4.20 9.42
C TRP A 106 -13.62 -4.04 9.61
N ASN A 107 -14.33 -3.73 8.53
CA ASN A 107 -15.78 -3.78 8.48
C ASN A 107 -16.21 -5.22 8.15
N GLU A 108 -16.37 -6.03 9.20
CA GLU A 108 -16.71 -7.45 9.09
C GLU A 108 -17.99 -7.69 8.27
N LYS A 109 -19.00 -6.84 8.45
CA LYS A 109 -20.25 -6.91 7.67
C LYS A 109 -19.99 -6.70 6.17
N MET A 110 -19.12 -5.78 5.80
CA MET A 110 -18.74 -5.59 4.39
C MET A 110 -17.96 -6.80 3.87
N ILE A 111 -17.03 -7.34 4.65
CA ILE A 111 -16.25 -8.55 4.31
C ILE A 111 -17.19 -9.72 3.99
N GLU A 112 -18.14 -9.99 4.89
CA GLU A 112 -19.15 -11.04 4.71
C GLU A 112 -20.07 -10.76 3.51
N LYS A 113 -20.49 -9.49 3.34
CA LYS A 113 -21.35 -9.07 2.22
C LYS A 113 -20.71 -9.29 0.85
N ILE A 114 -19.40 -9.12 0.73
CA ILE A 114 -18.65 -9.44 -0.50
C ILE A 114 -18.23 -10.91 -0.57
N GLY A 115 -18.66 -11.72 0.40
CA GLY A 115 -18.48 -13.17 0.45
C GLY A 115 -17.08 -13.62 0.85
N LEU A 116 -16.29 -12.79 1.53
CA LEU A 116 -14.98 -13.19 2.06
C LEU A 116 -15.09 -13.57 3.54
N GLU A 117 -14.13 -14.34 4.06
CA GLU A 117 -14.05 -14.68 5.47
C GLU A 117 -13.19 -13.67 6.23
N VAL A 118 -13.75 -13.11 7.31
CA VAL A 118 -13.08 -12.14 8.21
C VAL A 118 -11.73 -12.66 8.69
N ASP A 119 -11.65 -13.94 9.00
CA ASP A 119 -10.43 -14.59 9.48
C ASP A 119 -9.27 -14.58 8.48
N LYS A 120 -9.48 -14.22 7.20
CA LYS A 120 -8.39 -14.07 6.23
C LYS A 120 -7.71 -12.70 6.30
N PHE A 121 -8.33 -11.72 6.96
CA PHE A 121 -7.75 -10.39 7.15
C PHE A 121 -6.85 -10.38 8.39
N PRO A 122 -5.59 -9.93 8.29
CA PRO A 122 -4.69 -9.83 9.44
C PRO A 122 -5.17 -8.73 10.39
N GLU A 123 -4.95 -8.88 11.70
CA GLU A 123 -5.34 -7.85 12.67
C GLU A 123 -4.54 -6.56 12.42
N PRO A 124 -5.20 -5.39 12.35
CA PRO A 124 -4.55 -4.13 12.02
C PRO A 124 -4.06 -3.43 13.29
N HIS A 125 -2.83 -2.93 13.27
CA HIS A 125 -2.22 -2.21 14.39
C HIS A 125 -1.74 -0.80 14.00
N PRO A 126 -1.69 0.13 14.94
CA PRO A 126 -0.95 1.39 14.77
C PRO A 126 0.51 1.14 14.36
N CYS A 127 1.03 1.97 13.46
CA CYS A 127 2.34 1.77 12.80
C CYS A 127 3.52 1.70 13.78
N ASP A 128 3.43 2.43 14.90
CA ASP A 128 4.43 2.51 15.97
C ASP A 128 4.29 1.41 17.04
N GLN A 129 3.21 0.62 17.00
CA GLN A 129 2.98 -0.40 18.02
C GLN A 129 3.97 -1.56 17.85
N VAL A 130 4.65 -1.94 18.94
CA VAL A 130 5.40 -3.20 19.01
C VAL A 130 4.40 -4.36 18.99
N ILE A 131 4.48 -5.20 17.96
CA ILE A 131 3.54 -6.31 17.71
C ILE A 131 4.15 -7.68 18.01
N GLY A 132 5.46 -7.71 18.25
CA GLY A 132 6.19 -8.89 18.63
C GLY A 132 7.68 -8.61 18.70
N GLU A 133 8.44 -9.70 18.68
CA GLU A 133 9.89 -9.67 18.78
C GLU A 133 10.46 -10.61 17.73
N VAL A 134 11.72 -10.38 17.34
CA VAL A 134 12.47 -11.30 16.48
C VAL A 134 12.57 -12.67 17.15
N THR A 135 11.97 -13.67 16.53
CA THR A 135 12.02 -15.07 16.99
C THR A 135 13.44 -15.64 16.86
N ARG A 136 13.74 -16.71 17.60
CA ARG A 136 15.04 -17.41 17.48
C ARG A 136 15.32 -17.88 16.05
N LYS A 137 14.31 -18.47 15.40
CA LYS A 137 14.41 -18.90 14.00
C LYS A 137 14.73 -17.73 13.08
N ALA A 138 14.02 -16.60 13.22
CA ALA A 138 14.29 -15.42 12.42
C ALA A 138 15.70 -14.83 12.69
N ALA A 139 16.15 -14.85 13.94
CA ALA A 139 17.50 -14.43 14.31
C ALA A 139 18.58 -15.29 13.61
N GLU A 140 18.40 -16.61 13.58
CA GLU A 140 19.30 -17.54 12.86
C GLU A 140 19.33 -17.27 11.34
N GLU A 141 18.19 -16.94 10.74
CA GLU A 141 18.07 -16.67 9.30
C GLU A 141 18.58 -15.29 8.87
N THR A 142 18.54 -14.29 9.76
CA THR A 142 18.78 -12.87 9.42
C THR A 142 20.01 -12.26 10.08
N GLY A 143 20.53 -12.86 11.15
CA GLY A 143 21.58 -12.30 12.00
C GLY A 143 21.10 -11.21 12.98
N LEU A 144 19.80 -10.92 13.03
CA LEU A 144 19.22 -10.00 14.03
C LEU A 144 19.26 -10.62 15.43
N ALA A 145 19.33 -9.80 16.47
CA ALA A 145 19.31 -10.29 17.84
C ALA A 145 17.92 -10.85 18.21
N PRO A 146 17.83 -12.06 18.79
CA PRO A 146 16.55 -12.60 19.26
C PRO A 146 15.97 -11.71 20.37
N GLY A 147 14.65 -11.55 20.38
CA GLY A 147 13.97 -10.65 21.34
C GLY A 147 13.96 -9.18 20.93
N THR A 148 14.59 -8.80 19.80
CA THR A 148 14.52 -7.42 19.29
C THR A 148 13.07 -7.04 19.01
N PRO A 149 12.54 -5.93 19.57
CA PRO A 149 11.19 -5.48 19.31
C PRO A 149 10.94 -5.20 17.82
N VAL A 150 9.78 -5.64 17.32
CA VAL A 150 9.34 -5.40 15.94
C VAL A 150 8.05 -4.58 15.99
N VAL A 151 8.07 -3.40 15.38
CA VAL A 151 6.88 -2.54 15.22
C VAL A 151 6.04 -2.99 14.03
N ALA A 152 4.75 -2.62 14.01
CA ALA A 152 3.81 -3.01 12.96
C ALA A 152 4.30 -2.62 11.55
N GLY A 153 4.97 -1.47 11.45
CA GLY A 153 5.58 -1.02 10.20
C GLY A 153 4.71 -0.01 9.48
N THR A 154 5.01 0.22 8.21
CA THR A 154 4.29 1.19 7.37
C THR A 154 4.56 0.95 5.89
N VAL A 155 3.72 1.51 5.02
CA VAL A 155 3.95 1.57 3.58
C VAL A 155 5.12 2.51 3.23
N ASP A 156 5.84 2.19 2.16
CA ASP A 156 7.05 2.88 1.70
C ASP A 156 6.87 4.39 1.49
N TYR A 157 5.79 4.83 0.86
CA TYR A 157 5.49 6.24 0.65
C TYR A 157 5.35 7.02 1.97
N ASN A 158 4.73 6.40 2.98
CA ASN A 158 4.55 7.05 4.27
C ASN A 158 5.85 7.09 5.07
N ALA A 159 6.69 6.04 4.98
CA ALA A 159 8.05 6.07 5.54
C ALA A 159 8.89 7.18 4.90
N ALA A 160 8.84 7.32 3.57
CA ALA A 160 9.53 8.38 2.85
C ALA A 160 9.01 9.77 3.25
N SER A 161 7.69 9.93 3.35
CA SER A 161 7.06 11.19 3.79
C SER A 161 7.48 11.57 5.21
N LEU A 162 7.49 10.61 6.13
CA LEU A 162 7.97 10.82 7.49
C LEU A 162 9.46 11.22 7.51
N ALA A 163 10.30 10.56 6.72
CA ALA A 163 11.73 10.90 6.61
C ALA A 163 11.98 12.31 6.05
N MET A 164 11.05 12.84 5.24
CA MET A 164 11.06 14.23 4.75
C MET A 164 10.52 15.24 5.77
N GLY A 165 10.08 14.79 6.95
CA GLY A 165 9.50 15.65 7.98
C GLY A 165 8.03 15.99 7.77
N VAL A 166 7.32 15.29 6.87
CA VAL A 166 5.87 15.47 6.67
C VAL A 166 5.11 14.76 7.77
N ILE A 167 4.75 15.52 8.81
CA ILE A 167 4.21 14.97 10.06
C ILE A 167 2.92 15.71 10.46
N GLU A 168 2.95 17.04 10.42
CA GLU A 168 1.88 17.90 10.90
C GLU A 168 0.80 18.11 9.85
N ALA A 169 -0.40 18.47 10.31
CA ALA A 169 -1.50 18.76 9.40
C ALA A 169 -1.15 19.95 8.49
N GLY A 170 -1.28 19.76 7.18
CA GLY A 170 -0.88 20.74 6.16
C GLY A 170 0.50 20.50 5.57
N ASP A 171 1.34 19.69 6.21
CA ASP A 171 2.59 19.24 5.60
C ASP A 171 2.27 18.41 4.37
N ASN A 172 3.05 18.62 3.31
CA ASN A 172 2.94 17.87 2.09
C ASN A 172 4.31 17.47 1.55
N SER A 173 4.33 16.37 0.80
CA SER A 173 5.49 15.94 0.04
C SER A 173 5.14 15.86 -1.43
N LEU A 174 6.13 16.13 -2.27
CA LEU A 174 6.09 15.85 -3.69
C LEU A 174 7.35 15.07 -4.04
N VAL A 175 7.18 13.78 -4.32
CA VAL A 175 8.25 12.92 -4.82
C VAL A 175 8.12 12.84 -6.33
N MET A 176 9.15 13.26 -7.07
CA MET A 176 9.17 13.22 -8.53
C MET A 176 10.29 12.30 -9.04
N GLY A 177 9.91 11.13 -9.54
CA GLY A 177 10.74 10.21 -10.31
C GLY A 177 10.16 10.05 -11.73
N MET A 178 10.22 8.84 -12.31
CA MET A 178 9.56 8.59 -13.61
C MET A 178 8.05 8.90 -13.57
N GLY A 179 7.38 8.43 -12.53
CA GLY A 179 6.11 8.99 -12.04
C GLY A 179 6.36 9.84 -10.78
N GLY A 180 5.31 10.39 -10.20
CA GLY A 180 5.38 11.14 -8.95
C GLY A 180 4.24 10.83 -8.01
N VAL A 181 4.42 11.17 -6.74
CA VAL A 181 3.36 11.15 -5.75
C VAL A 181 3.39 12.48 -5.01
N TRP A 182 2.26 13.16 -5.01
CA TRP A 182 2.03 14.30 -4.14
C TRP A 182 1.07 13.88 -3.04
N GLY A 183 1.33 14.22 -1.79
CA GLY A 183 0.34 14.00 -0.75
C GLY A 183 0.49 14.93 0.42
N VAL A 184 -0.60 15.01 1.19
CA VAL A 184 -0.77 15.97 2.29
C VAL A 184 -1.32 15.25 3.51
N VAL A 185 -0.79 15.59 4.68
CA VAL A 185 -1.28 15.10 5.97
C VAL A 185 -2.39 16.02 6.49
N HIS A 186 -3.43 15.43 7.06
CA HIS A 186 -4.56 16.16 7.64
C HIS A 186 -5.20 15.39 8.81
N GLU A 187 -5.94 16.11 9.67
CA GLU A 187 -6.54 15.55 10.89
C GLU A 187 -8.02 15.20 10.76
N LYS A 188 -8.73 15.91 9.88
CA LYS A 188 -10.18 15.72 9.74
C LYS A 188 -10.42 14.58 8.75
N PRO A 189 -11.38 13.67 8.98
CA PRO A 189 -11.73 12.63 8.02
C PRO A 189 -12.48 13.22 6.82
N ARG A 190 -11.77 14.00 6.00
CA ARG A 190 -12.25 14.64 4.79
C ARG A 190 -11.46 14.08 3.63
N PHE A 191 -12.09 13.20 2.88
CA PHE A 191 -11.45 12.49 1.78
C PHE A 191 -11.92 13.07 0.44
N THR A 192 -11.05 13.01 -0.56
CA THR A 192 -11.33 13.54 -1.90
C THR A 192 -11.43 12.39 -2.89
N LYS A 193 -12.51 12.38 -3.68
CA LYS A 193 -12.66 11.41 -4.77
C LYS A 193 -11.46 11.49 -5.72
N ASN A 194 -11.04 10.36 -6.27
CA ASN A 194 -9.88 10.21 -7.16
C ASN A 194 -8.49 10.38 -6.52
N LEU A 195 -8.41 10.57 -5.21
CA LEU A 195 -7.15 10.49 -4.47
C LEU A 195 -7.13 9.21 -3.62
N VAL A 196 -5.93 8.73 -3.33
CA VAL A 196 -5.72 7.58 -2.45
C VAL A 196 -5.61 8.11 -1.02
N THR A 197 -6.47 7.63 -0.13
CA THR A 197 -6.37 7.92 1.30
C THR A 197 -5.60 6.80 1.99
N ILE A 198 -4.56 7.15 2.71
CA ILE A 198 -3.68 6.23 3.43
C ILE A 198 -3.47 6.78 4.84
N ILE A 199 -3.47 5.92 5.85
CA ILE A 199 -3.12 6.35 7.20
C ILE A 199 -1.61 6.59 7.28
N PRO A 200 -1.12 7.77 7.70
CA PRO A 200 0.30 8.08 7.76
C PRO A 200 1.01 7.28 8.85
N THR A 201 2.33 7.17 8.77
CA THR A 201 3.16 6.49 9.78
C THR A 201 3.09 7.22 11.12
N ALA A 202 3.33 8.53 11.14
CA ALA A 202 3.26 9.34 12.34
C ALA A 202 1.80 9.59 12.74
N TYR A 203 1.50 9.47 14.04
CA TYR A 203 0.16 9.66 14.60
C TYR A 203 -0.92 8.85 13.85
N SER A 204 -0.61 7.61 13.46
CA SER A 204 -1.48 6.73 12.66
C SER A 204 -2.88 6.49 13.26
N ARG A 205 -3.02 6.68 14.58
CA ARG A 205 -4.31 6.60 15.30
C ARG A 205 -5.22 7.81 15.07
N GLN A 206 -4.67 8.95 14.68
CA GLN A 206 -5.35 10.25 14.74
C GLN A 206 -5.36 10.98 13.39
N ARG A 207 -4.33 10.79 12.56
CA ARG A 207 -4.16 11.52 11.30
C ARG A 207 -4.48 10.68 10.08
N TYR A 208 -4.65 11.38 8.95
CA TYR A 208 -4.88 10.85 7.62
C TYR A 208 -3.88 11.47 6.66
N ALA A 209 -3.57 10.77 5.58
CA ALA A 209 -2.86 11.31 4.44
C ALA A 209 -3.66 11.04 3.18
N THR A 210 -3.67 12.00 2.27
CA THR A 210 -4.29 11.83 0.95
C THR A 210 -3.24 12.11 -0.11
N ALA A 211 -3.13 11.21 -1.07
CA ALA A 211 -2.09 11.23 -2.10
C ALA A 211 -2.69 11.17 -3.51
N ALA A 212 -2.13 11.97 -4.40
CA ALA A 212 -2.32 11.92 -5.84
C ALA A 212 -1.13 11.19 -6.47
N THR A 213 -1.41 10.22 -7.34
CA THR A 213 -0.38 9.62 -8.19
C THR A 213 -0.28 10.42 -9.49
N LEU A 214 0.94 10.81 -9.85
CA LEU A 214 1.28 11.52 -11.07
C LEU A 214 1.95 10.52 -12.02
N THR A 215 1.31 10.19 -13.13
CA THR A 215 1.78 9.12 -14.03
C THR A 215 3.01 9.53 -14.85
N CYS A 216 3.22 10.82 -15.12
CA CYS A 216 4.31 11.31 -15.94
C CYS A 216 4.97 12.54 -15.29
N CYS A 217 6.13 12.34 -14.64
CA CYS A 217 6.99 13.43 -14.16
C CYS A 217 8.30 13.42 -14.97
N ALA A 218 9.36 12.82 -14.46
CA ALA A 218 10.65 12.74 -15.16
C ALA A 218 10.57 11.93 -16.46
N ALA A 219 9.58 11.04 -16.62
CA ALA A 219 9.35 10.33 -17.88
C ALA A 219 9.04 11.28 -19.05
N LEU A 220 8.32 12.39 -18.78
CA LEU A 220 8.03 13.40 -19.79
C LEU A 220 9.29 14.19 -20.17
N MET A 221 10.11 14.55 -19.18
CA MET A 221 11.40 15.22 -19.40
C MET A 221 12.35 14.35 -20.23
N LYS A 222 12.41 13.04 -19.92
CA LYS A 222 13.17 12.06 -20.70
C LYS A 222 12.65 11.94 -22.12
N TYR A 223 11.34 11.80 -22.30
CA TYR A 223 10.72 11.75 -23.63
C TYR A 223 11.04 12.99 -24.45
N PHE A 224 10.92 14.19 -23.85
CA PHE A 224 11.24 15.44 -24.52
C PHE A 224 12.70 15.49 -24.97
N ARG A 225 13.64 15.17 -24.08
CA ARG A 225 15.07 15.08 -24.41
C ARG A 225 15.35 14.09 -25.54
N ASP A 226 14.77 12.89 -25.46
CA ASP A 226 15.02 11.82 -26.44
C ASP A 226 14.37 12.13 -27.81
N THR A 227 13.29 12.93 -27.83
CA THR A 227 12.54 13.27 -29.05
C THR A 227 13.00 14.58 -29.70
N PHE A 228 13.44 15.56 -28.91
CA PHE A 228 13.74 16.93 -29.38
C PHE A 228 15.12 17.45 -28.95
N GLY A 229 15.82 16.77 -28.03
CA GLY A 229 17.07 17.23 -27.43
C GLY A 229 18.33 16.62 -28.06
N GLN A 230 18.30 16.27 -29.35
CA GLN A 230 19.42 15.58 -30.00
C GLN A 230 20.70 16.44 -30.03
N ALA A 231 20.57 17.76 -30.12
CA ALA A 231 21.69 18.69 -30.10
C ALA A 231 22.36 18.71 -28.71
N GLU A 232 21.56 18.75 -27.65
CA GLU A 232 21.97 18.74 -26.26
C GLU A 232 22.59 17.38 -25.86
N GLN A 233 22.04 16.27 -26.37
CA GLN A 233 22.63 14.93 -26.20
C GLN A 233 23.98 14.78 -26.91
N ALA A 234 24.14 15.41 -28.09
CA ALA A 234 25.42 15.44 -28.78
C ALA A 234 26.46 16.28 -28.01
N ALA A 235 26.04 17.42 -27.46
CA ALA A 235 26.87 18.26 -26.61
C ALA A 235 27.27 17.53 -25.31
N GLU A 236 26.36 16.82 -24.65
CA GLU A 236 26.66 16.00 -23.45
C GLU A 236 27.74 14.96 -23.73
N LYS A 237 27.66 14.26 -24.87
CA LYS A 237 28.68 13.27 -25.26
C LYS A 237 30.05 13.89 -25.57
N GLN A 238 30.10 15.16 -26.00
CA GLN A 238 31.35 15.84 -26.33
C GLN A 238 31.96 16.58 -25.15
N LEU A 239 31.13 17.08 -24.23
CA LEU A 239 31.53 17.97 -23.14
C LEU A 239 31.50 17.31 -21.77
N GLU A 240 30.99 16.08 -21.65
CA GLU A 240 30.74 15.37 -20.37
C GLU A 240 29.86 16.14 -19.38
N VAL A 241 29.08 17.10 -19.88
CA VAL A 241 28.11 17.89 -19.10
C VAL A 241 26.72 17.35 -19.37
N SER A 242 25.97 17.01 -18.33
CA SER A 242 24.63 16.42 -18.43
C SER A 242 23.69 17.25 -19.31
N ALA A 243 22.91 16.61 -20.18
CA ALA A 243 21.86 17.28 -20.95
C ALA A 243 20.69 17.79 -20.07
N TYR A 244 20.75 17.54 -18.75
CA TYR A 244 19.81 18.08 -17.77
C TYR A 244 20.39 19.21 -16.91
N SER A 245 21.68 19.54 -17.04
CA SER A 245 22.23 20.73 -16.37
C SER A 245 21.82 21.97 -17.14
N ASN A 246 21.00 22.80 -16.49
CA ASN A 246 20.35 23.96 -17.08
C ASN A 246 21.32 25.01 -17.64
N SER A 247 20.92 25.55 -18.80
CA SER A 247 20.99 26.99 -19.15
C SER A 247 20.57 27.90 -18.00
#